data_AF-Q8GQY7-F1
#
_entry.id   AF-Q8GQY7-F1
#
_cell.length_a   1.000
_cell.length_b   1.000
_cell.length_c   1.000
_cell.angle_alpha   90.00
_cell.angle_beta   90.00
_cell.angle_gamma   90.00
#
_symmetry.space_group_name_H-M   'P 1'
#
loop_
_entity.id
_entity.type
_entity.pdbx_description
1 polymer ?
#
loop_
_entity_poly.entity_id
_entity_poly.type
_entity_poly.pdbx_seq_one_letter_code
_entity_poly.pdbx_strand_id
1 'polypeptide(L)'
;HKGRHVAAGLSTILAAALGISTAMAAPLDTSWKMATLPQVKALLAKDSGKVSGKTVTYSGKTVHVVAAAVLPGFPFPSFEIHDVKNPTLDIPAGANVDITFINTNKGFGHSLDITKKGPPYAVMPVIDPIIAGTGFSPVPKSGGFGYTDFTWRPAAGTYYYVCQIPGHAATGMFG
;
A
#
# COMPACT_ATOMS: atom_id res chain seq x y z
N HIS A 1 58.62 51.01 12.89
CA HIS A 1 58.70 49.58 13.24
C HIS A 1 57.29 48.99 13.20
N LYS A 2 57.06 47.99 12.33
CA LYS A 2 56.05 46.88 12.36
C LYS A 2 54.62 47.18 12.90
N GLY A 3 53.51 46.96 12.19
CA GLY A 3 53.26 46.40 10.87
C GLY A 3 51.77 45.99 10.68
N ARG A 4 51.48 45.58 9.43
CA ARG A 4 50.43 44.64 8.96
C ARG A 4 48.97 45.10 8.80
N HIS A 5 48.62 45.32 7.53
CA HIS A 5 47.31 45.10 6.91
C HIS A 5 46.77 43.68 7.16
N VAL A 6 45.45 43.53 7.35
CA VAL A 6 44.68 42.39 6.77
C VAL A 6 43.23 42.85 6.51
N ALA A 7 42.75 42.56 5.31
CA ALA A 7 41.44 42.88 4.79
C ALA A 7 40.31 42.10 5.50
N ALA A 8 39.16 42.74 5.66
CA ALA A 8 37.92 42.13 6.10
C ALA A 8 37.35 41.22 4.98
N GLY A 9 37.53 39.91 5.13
CA GLY A 9 36.85 38.92 4.31
C GLY A 9 35.47 38.61 4.87
N LEU A 10 34.43 38.81 4.06
CA LEU A 10 33.10 38.28 4.32
C LEU A 10 33.18 36.73 4.29
N SER A 11 32.95 36.08 5.42
CA SER A 11 32.56 34.66 5.45
C SER A 11 31.05 34.58 5.51
N THR A 12 30.42 34.38 4.36
CA THR A 12 29.06 33.86 4.26
C THR A 12 29.05 32.41 4.74
N ILE A 13 28.52 32.18 5.95
CA ILE A 13 28.23 30.84 6.44
C ILE A 13 26.96 30.37 5.71
N LEU A 14 27.14 29.56 4.67
CA LEU A 14 26.05 28.85 4.02
C LEU A 14 25.66 27.67 4.91
N ALA A 15 24.66 27.86 5.77
CA ALA A 15 24.07 26.78 6.55
C ALA A 15 23.25 25.88 5.62
N ALA A 16 23.86 24.78 5.16
CA ALA A 16 23.13 23.70 4.49
C ALA A 16 22.25 23.00 5.52
N ALA A 17 20.95 23.33 5.52
CA ALA A 17 19.95 22.59 6.26
C ALA A 17 19.76 21.22 5.59
N LEU A 18 20.48 20.21 6.08
CA LEU A 18 20.16 18.81 5.82
C LEU A 18 18.83 18.50 6.50
N GLY A 19 17.74 18.65 5.76
CA GLY A 19 16.42 18.17 6.15
C GLY A 19 16.45 16.65 6.18
N ILE A 20 16.80 16.07 7.32
CA ILE A 20 16.56 14.65 7.59
C ILE A 20 15.05 14.52 7.78
N SER A 21 14.33 14.27 6.68
CA SER A 21 12.95 13.81 6.76
C SER A 21 12.97 12.43 7.39
N THR A 22 12.76 12.36 8.70
CA THR A 22 12.30 11.13 9.36
C THR A 22 10.93 10.83 8.76
N ALA A 23 10.88 9.94 7.76
CA ALA A 23 9.64 9.38 7.28
C ALA A 23 9.03 8.59 8.45
N MET A 24 8.14 9.23 9.21
CA MET A 24 7.33 8.57 10.22
C MET A 24 6.54 7.48 9.50
N ALA A 25 6.65 6.23 9.98
CA ALA A 25 5.79 5.16 9.49
C ALA A 25 4.33 5.63 9.63
N ALA A 26 3.55 5.55 8.55
CA ALA A 26 2.14 5.87 8.65
C ALA A 26 1.49 4.83 9.59
N PRO A 27 0.63 5.26 10.54
CA PRO A 27 -0.08 4.31 11.37
C PRO A 27 -0.91 3.38 10.47
N LEU A 28 -0.81 2.08 10.71
CA LEU A 28 -1.64 1.09 10.04
C LEU A 28 -3.12 1.35 10.33
N ASP A 29 -3.97 1.21 9.33
CA ASP A 29 -5.40 1.31 9.56
C ASP A 29 -5.94 0.02 10.20
N THR A 30 -6.53 0.16 11.39
CA THR A 30 -7.13 -0.94 12.17
C THR A 30 -8.64 -0.79 12.32
N SER A 31 -9.27 0.14 11.59
CA SER A 31 -10.69 0.45 11.71
C SER A 31 -11.51 -0.32 10.68
N TRP A 32 -12.26 -1.34 11.11
CA TRP A 32 -12.98 -2.19 10.16
C TRP A 32 -14.48 -1.94 10.17
N LYS A 33 -15.04 -1.77 8.97
CA LYS A 33 -16.48 -1.80 8.70
C LYS A 33 -16.89 -3.20 8.23
N MET A 34 -18.18 -3.49 8.27
CA MET A 34 -18.74 -4.75 7.78
C MET A 34 -19.60 -4.53 6.53
N ALA A 35 -19.44 -5.42 5.56
CA ALA A 35 -20.23 -5.43 4.33
C ALA A 35 -20.90 -6.79 4.13
N THR A 36 -22.13 -6.78 3.63
CA THR A 36 -22.82 -7.96 3.07
C THR A 36 -22.25 -8.31 1.70
N LEU A 37 -22.52 -9.50 1.18
CA LEU A 37 -22.05 -9.89 -0.15
C LEU A 37 -22.49 -8.93 -1.28
N PRO A 38 -23.76 -8.45 -1.33
CA PRO A 38 -24.15 -7.43 -2.31
C PRO A 38 -23.35 -6.13 -2.18
N GLN A 39 -23.06 -5.70 -0.96
CA GLN A 39 -22.24 -4.51 -0.71
C GLN A 39 -20.79 -4.73 -1.14
N VAL A 40 -20.21 -5.91 -0.89
CA VAL A 40 -18.86 -6.27 -1.40
C VAL A 40 -18.81 -6.16 -2.92
N LYS A 41 -19.79 -6.74 -3.63
CA LYS A 41 -19.87 -6.62 -5.10
C LYS A 41 -19.94 -5.16 -5.56
N ALA A 42 -20.74 -4.34 -4.87
CA ALA A 42 -20.85 -2.92 -5.16
C ALA A 42 -19.56 -2.14 -4.86
N LEU A 43 -18.77 -2.56 -3.87
CA LEU A 43 -17.45 -1.97 -3.60
C LEU A 43 -16.44 -2.37 -4.67
N LEU A 44 -16.34 -3.66 -5.03
CA LEU A 44 -15.43 -4.15 -6.07
C LEU A 44 -15.62 -3.42 -7.41
N ALA A 45 -16.87 -3.12 -7.78
CA ALA A 45 -17.21 -2.38 -8.99
C ALA A 45 -16.76 -0.90 -8.99
N LYS A 46 -16.25 -0.38 -7.86
CA LYS A 46 -15.73 1.00 -7.75
C LYS A 46 -14.24 1.11 -8.06
N ASP A 47 -13.53 0.01 -8.30
CA ASP A 47 -12.16 0.09 -8.79
C ASP A 47 -12.14 0.89 -10.11
N SER A 48 -11.27 1.90 -10.15
CA SER A 48 -11.23 2.88 -11.23
C SER A 48 -10.22 2.55 -12.33
N GLY A 49 -9.55 1.40 -12.22
CA GLY A 49 -8.50 0.98 -13.13
C GLY A 49 -9.03 0.43 -14.47
N LYS A 50 -8.11 0.23 -15.41
CA LYS A 50 -8.35 -0.48 -16.66
C LYS A 50 -7.38 -1.63 -16.79
N VAL A 51 -7.90 -2.81 -17.11
CA VAL A 51 -7.10 -4.04 -17.22
C VAL A 51 -6.49 -4.15 -18.61
N SER A 52 -5.20 -4.49 -18.64
CA SER A 52 -4.49 -4.99 -19.83
C SER A 52 -3.56 -6.14 -19.41
N GLY A 53 -3.91 -7.37 -19.79
CA GLY A 53 -3.17 -8.56 -19.35
C GLY A 53 -3.19 -8.71 -17.82
N LYS A 54 -2.02 -8.59 -17.18
CA LYS A 54 -1.85 -8.68 -15.71
C LYS A 54 -1.62 -7.32 -15.05
N THR A 55 -1.89 -6.24 -15.75
CA THR A 55 -1.70 -4.88 -15.25
C THR A 55 -3.05 -4.18 -15.15
N VAL A 56 -3.28 -3.49 -14.03
CA VAL A 56 -4.38 -2.56 -13.84
C VAL A 56 -3.80 -1.15 -13.88
N THR A 57 -4.12 -0.39 -14.92
CA THR A 57 -3.62 0.98 -15.11
C THR A 57 -4.67 1.99 -14.65
N TYR A 58 -4.26 2.91 -13.78
CA TYR A 58 -5.09 3.99 -13.27
C TYR A 58 -4.74 5.32 -13.95
N SER A 59 -5.70 6.26 -13.93
CA SER A 59 -5.52 7.58 -14.53
C SER A 59 -6.31 8.64 -13.75
N GLY A 60 -5.78 9.87 -13.68
CA GLY A 60 -6.42 10.98 -12.98
C GLY A 60 -5.67 11.44 -11.72
N LYS A 61 -6.23 12.44 -11.03
CA LYS A 61 -5.64 13.02 -9.81
C LYS A 61 -5.97 12.25 -8.54
N THR A 62 -7.12 11.59 -8.52
CA THR A 62 -7.55 10.67 -7.47
C THR A 62 -7.96 9.39 -8.16
N VAL A 63 -7.46 8.27 -7.66
CA VAL A 63 -7.73 6.94 -8.18
C VAL A 63 -8.26 6.08 -7.04
N HIS A 64 -9.21 5.22 -7.36
CA HIS A 64 -9.81 4.27 -6.43
C HIS A 64 -9.31 2.88 -6.75
N VAL A 65 -8.56 2.29 -5.81
CA VAL A 65 -8.09 0.90 -5.85
C VAL A 65 -8.99 0.09 -4.93
N VAL A 66 -9.61 -0.96 -5.45
CA VAL A 66 -10.41 -1.88 -4.61
C VAL A 66 -9.79 -3.27 -4.66
N ALA A 67 -9.23 -3.68 -3.53
CA ALA A 67 -8.55 -4.95 -3.36
C ALA A 67 -9.36 -5.90 -2.48
N ALA A 68 -9.45 -7.16 -2.87
CA ALA A 68 -10.02 -8.22 -2.05
C ALA A 68 -8.98 -9.31 -1.76
N ALA A 69 -9.00 -9.86 -0.55
CA ALA A 69 -8.22 -11.05 -0.21
C ALA A 69 -9.03 -12.32 -0.56
N VAL A 70 -8.55 -13.05 -1.56
CA VAL A 70 -9.07 -14.35 -2.04
C VAL A 70 -10.57 -14.32 -2.30
N LEU A 71 -10.96 -13.74 -3.44
CA LEU A 71 -12.32 -13.85 -3.95
C LEU A 71 -12.68 -15.31 -4.24
N PRO A 72 -13.97 -15.69 -4.12
CA PRO A 72 -14.41 -17.03 -4.47
C PRO A 72 -14.01 -17.41 -5.91
N GLY A 73 -13.30 -18.53 -6.05
CA GLY A 73 -12.80 -19.03 -7.35
C GLY A 73 -11.36 -18.64 -7.67
N PHE A 74 -10.74 -17.75 -6.90
CA PHE A 74 -9.33 -17.38 -7.07
C PHE A 74 -8.38 -18.26 -6.24
N PRO A 75 -7.12 -18.45 -6.68
CA PRO A 75 -6.16 -19.30 -5.98
C PRO A 75 -5.73 -18.76 -4.61
N PHE A 76 -5.76 -19.58 -3.57
CA PHE A 76 -5.21 -19.19 -2.27
C PHE A 76 -3.67 -19.35 -2.23
N PRO A 77 -2.92 -18.41 -1.62
CA PRO A 77 -3.33 -17.07 -1.18
C PRO A 77 -3.05 -16.00 -2.26
N SER A 78 -3.99 -15.05 -2.45
CA SER A 78 -3.89 -13.98 -3.45
C SER A 78 -4.69 -12.74 -3.05
N PHE A 79 -4.37 -11.62 -3.71
CA PHE A 79 -5.22 -10.45 -3.81
C PHE A 79 -5.85 -10.37 -5.19
N GLU A 80 -7.11 -9.97 -5.24
CA GLU A 80 -7.82 -9.65 -6.47
C GLU A 80 -8.10 -8.16 -6.54
N ILE A 81 -7.66 -7.56 -7.65
CA ILE A 81 -7.89 -6.15 -7.97
C ILE A 81 -8.40 -6.10 -9.40
N HIS A 82 -9.58 -5.52 -9.59
CA HIS A 82 -10.27 -5.48 -10.89
C HIS A 82 -10.45 -6.87 -11.54
N ASP A 83 -10.76 -7.89 -10.74
CA ASP A 83 -10.91 -9.30 -11.16
C ASP A 83 -9.61 -9.94 -11.72
N VAL A 84 -8.45 -9.33 -11.43
CA VAL A 84 -7.13 -9.88 -11.78
C VAL A 84 -6.42 -10.33 -10.51
N LYS A 85 -5.78 -11.50 -10.58
CA LYS A 85 -4.97 -12.05 -9.48
C LYS A 85 -3.60 -11.36 -9.41
N ASN A 86 -3.29 -10.75 -8.28
CA ASN A 86 -2.01 -10.09 -7.98
C ASN A 86 -1.48 -9.22 -9.14
N PRO A 87 -2.27 -8.30 -9.70
CA PRO A 87 -1.84 -7.52 -10.85
C PRO A 87 -0.79 -6.48 -10.47
N THR A 88 0.04 -6.10 -11.43
CA THR A 88 0.80 -4.85 -11.32
C THR A 88 -0.18 -3.68 -11.38
N LEU A 89 -0.04 -2.72 -10.45
CA LEU A 89 -0.85 -1.50 -10.43
C LEU A 89 -0.04 -0.32 -10.97
N ASP A 90 -0.41 0.17 -12.15
CA ASP A 90 0.23 1.35 -12.73
C ASP A 90 -0.52 2.60 -12.28
N ILE A 91 0.07 3.35 -11.34
CA ILE A 91 -0.55 4.53 -10.72
C ILE A 91 0.18 5.79 -11.18
N PRO A 92 -0.53 6.86 -11.60
CA PRO A 92 0.10 8.12 -11.94
C PRO A 92 0.87 8.73 -10.76
N ALA A 93 2.09 9.18 -11.00
CA ALA A 93 2.87 9.88 -9.98
C ALA A 93 2.11 11.12 -9.46
N GLY A 94 2.05 11.27 -8.14
CA GLY A 94 1.35 12.39 -7.50
C GLY A 94 -0.18 12.26 -7.41
N ALA A 95 -0.76 11.15 -7.87
CA ALA A 95 -2.18 10.86 -7.61
C ALA A 95 -2.42 10.60 -6.10
N ASN A 96 -3.62 10.96 -5.64
CA ASN A 96 -4.17 10.44 -4.39
C ASN A 96 -4.76 9.05 -4.67
N VAL A 97 -4.35 8.05 -3.92
CA VAL A 97 -4.80 6.67 -4.06
C VAL A 97 -5.71 6.36 -2.90
N ASP A 98 -7.01 6.31 -3.15
CA ASP A 98 -8.00 5.85 -2.17
C ASP A 98 -8.14 4.34 -2.31
N ILE A 99 -7.77 3.62 -1.25
CA ILE A 99 -7.69 2.16 -1.25
C ILE A 99 -8.81 1.64 -0.37
N THR A 100 -9.67 0.80 -0.95
CA THR A 100 -10.61 -0.03 -0.20
C THR A 100 -10.07 -1.46 -0.17
N PHE A 101 -9.80 -1.98 1.02
CA PHE A 101 -9.42 -3.38 1.20
C PHE A 101 -10.55 -4.18 1.84
N ILE A 102 -10.88 -5.33 1.25
CA ILE A 102 -11.96 -6.22 1.68
C ILE A 102 -11.38 -7.61 1.95
N ASN A 103 -11.63 -8.17 3.12
CA ASN A 103 -11.32 -9.58 3.35
C ASN A 103 -12.55 -10.45 3.03
N THR A 104 -12.47 -11.21 1.93
CA THR A 104 -13.51 -12.17 1.53
C THR A 104 -13.21 -13.61 1.91
N ASN A 105 -12.00 -13.88 2.41
CA ASN A 105 -11.51 -15.22 2.67
C ASN A 105 -11.90 -15.72 4.06
N LYS A 106 -12.72 -16.76 4.13
CA LYS A 106 -13.12 -17.37 5.41
C LYS A 106 -11.91 -18.03 6.09
N GLY A 107 -11.82 -17.89 7.41
CA GLY A 107 -10.79 -18.55 8.23
C GLY A 107 -9.49 -17.76 8.42
N PHE A 108 -9.28 -16.68 7.67
CA PHE A 108 -8.06 -15.87 7.73
C PHE A 108 -8.39 -14.40 7.91
N GLY A 109 -7.57 -13.68 8.69
CA GLY A 109 -7.66 -12.23 8.89
C GLY A 109 -6.55 -11.51 8.14
N HIS A 110 -6.62 -11.46 6.80
CA HIS A 110 -5.53 -10.93 5.97
C HIS A 110 -5.29 -9.43 6.23
N SER A 111 -4.07 -8.97 5.98
CA SER A 111 -3.71 -7.55 5.90
C SER A 111 -3.41 -7.15 4.45
N LEU A 112 -3.33 -5.85 4.18
CA LEU A 112 -2.84 -5.29 2.92
C LEU A 112 -1.84 -4.17 3.24
N ASP A 113 -0.56 -4.45 3.09
CA ASP A 113 0.52 -3.55 3.50
C ASP A 113 1.42 -3.15 2.33
N ILE A 114 1.66 -1.86 2.17
CA ILE A 114 2.46 -1.29 1.08
C ILE A 114 3.88 -1.01 1.57
N THR A 115 4.86 -1.58 0.89
CA THR A 115 6.29 -1.45 1.19
C THR A 115 7.13 -1.22 -0.06
N LYS A 116 8.37 -0.76 0.11
CA LYS A 116 9.40 -0.77 -0.95
C LYS A 116 10.19 -2.08 -1.01
N LYS A 117 10.06 -2.95 -0.01
CA LYS A 117 10.80 -4.21 0.05
C LYS A 117 10.11 -5.25 -0.81
N GLY A 118 10.78 -5.65 -1.89
CA GLY A 118 10.26 -6.62 -2.85
C GLY A 118 10.50 -8.09 -2.47
N PRO A 119 9.91 -9.01 -3.24
CA PRO A 119 10.09 -10.46 -3.10
C PRO A 119 11.53 -10.91 -3.44
N PRO A 120 11.93 -12.14 -3.05
CA PRO A 120 11.14 -13.13 -2.32
C PRO A 120 10.96 -12.77 -0.84
N TYR A 121 9.79 -13.10 -0.30
CA TYR A 121 9.48 -12.87 1.12
C TYR A 121 9.76 -14.13 1.96
N ALA A 122 10.31 -13.93 3.16
CA ALA A 122 10.40 -14.97 4.17
C ALA A 122 9.01 -15.33 4.74
N VAL A 123 8.91 -16.45 5.47
CA VAL A 123 7.67 -16.85 6.17
C VAL A 123 7.15 -15.72 7.06
N MET A 124 8.04 -15.07 7.82
CA MET A 124 7.75 -13.82 8.51
C MET A 124 8.33 -12.67 7.67
N PRO A 125 7.51 -11.92 6.91
CA PRO A 125 8.03 -10.91 5.99
C PRO A 125 8.57 -9.68 6.76
N VAL A 126 9.82 -9.31 6.49
CA VAL A 126 10.48 -8.14 7.12
C VAL A 126 10.26 -6.90 6.24
N ILE A 127 9.05 -6.32 6.25
CA ILE A 127 8.62 -5.31 5.27
C ILE A 127 8.68 -3.86 5.75
N ASP A 128 9.17 -3.60 6.96
CA ASP A 128 9.29 -2.22 7.47
C ASP A 128 10.31 -1.37 6.68
N PRO A 129 10.07 -0.05 6.53
CA PRO A 129 8.87 0.65 6.95
C PRO A 129 7.67 0.36 6.04
N ILE A 130 6.50 0.11 6.64
CA ILE A 130 5.22 0.11 5.93
C ILE A 130 4.83 1.56 5.67
N ILE A 131 4.51 1.86 4.41
CA ILE A 131 4.27 3.22 3.93
C ILE A 131 2.79 3.59 4.07
N ALA A 132 1.92 2.62 3.84
CA ALA A 132 0.47 2.68 4.04
C ALA A 132 -0.03 1.24 4.11
N GLY A 133 -1.11 0.97 4.82
CA GLY A 133 -1.63 -0.38 4.92
C GLY A 133 -2.59 -0.55 6.07
N THR A 134 -2.81 -1.80 6.45
CA THR A 134 -3.81 -2.18 7.44
C THR A 134 -3.21 -3.05 8.53
N GLY A 135 -3.85 -3.09 9.70
CA GLY A 135 -3.69 -4.24 10.59
C GLY A 135 -4.29 -5.52 9.99
N PHE A 136 -4.33 -6.60 10.76
CA PHE A 136 -5.06 -7.80 10.38
C PHE A 136 -6.58 -7.54 10.40
N SER A 137 -7.26 -7.95 9.33
CA SER A 137 -8.71 -7.82 9.21
C SER A 137 -9.48 -8.80 10.11
N PRO A 138 -10.74 -8.48 10.47
CA PRO A 138 -11.65 -9.45 11.04
C PRO A 138 -11.82 -10.64 10.10
N VAL A 139 -11.71 -11.85 10.66
CA VAL A 139 -12.03 -13.08 9.92
C VAL A 139 -13.51 -13.04 9.51
N PRO A 140 -13.85 -13.21 8.22
CA PRO A 140 -15.24 -13.20 7.75
C PRO A 140 -16.11 -14.21 8.52
N LYS A 141 -17.30 -13.77 8.94
CA LYS A 141 -18.32 -14.57 9.65
C LYS A 141 -19.62 -14.60 8.85
N SER A 142 -20.61 -15.39 9.28
CA SER A 142 -21.89 -15.61 8.57
C SER A 142 -22.54 -14.31 8.05
N GLY A 143 -22.35 -14.03 6.76
CA GLY A 143 -22.97 -12.90 6.04
C GLY A 143 -22.21 -11.57 6.06
N GLY A 144 -21.07 -11.47 6.76
CA GLY A 144 -20.33 -10.22 6.92
C GLY A 144 -18.84 -10.35 6.56
N PHE A 145 -18.36 -9.40 5.76
CA PHE A 145 -16.98 -9.26 5.34
C PHE A 145 -16.40 -7.96 5.88
N GLY A 146 -15.23 -8.04 6.53
CA GLY A 146 -14.52 -6.87 7.01
C GLY A 146 -13.93 -6.09 5.85
N TYR A 147 -14.11 -4.77 5.85
CA TYR A 147 -13.43 -3.88 4.91
C TYR A 147 -12.99 -2.59 5.59
N THR A 148 -11.97 -1.94 5.02
CA THR A 148 -11.55 -0.59 5.41
C THR A 148 -11.14 0.25 4.21
N ASP A 149 -11.05 1.56 4.44
CA ASP A 149 -10.67 2.57 3.47
C ASP A 149 -9.49 3.38 4.03
N PHE A 150 -8.40 3.50 3.27
CA PHE A 150 -7.29 4.38 3.61
C PHE A 150 -6.74 5.08 2.37
N THR A 151 -6.15 6.26 2.55
CA THR A 151 -5.59 7.04 1.45
C THR A 151 -4.07 7.00 1.48
N TRP A 152 -3.46 6.81 0.32
CA TRP A 152 -2.02 6.85 0.11
C TRP A 152 -1.65 7.90 -0.94
N ARG A 153 -0.55 8.63 -0.73
CA ARG A 153 -0.04 9.64 -1.66
C ARG A 153 1.40 9.26 -2.06
N PRO A 154 1.57 8.35 -3.04
CA PRO A 154 2.89 7.86 -3.42
C PRO A 154 3.77 8.95 -4.02
N ALA A 155 5.04 8.98 -3.59
CA ALA A 155 6.10 9.48 -4.46
C ALA A 155 6.33 8.47 -5.60
N ALA A 156 6.81 8.96 -6.76
CA ALA A 156 7.16 8.08 -7.88
C ALA A 156 8.16 6.99 -7.44
N GLY A 157 7.93 5.75 -7.88
CA GLY A 157 8.76 4.61 -7.55
C GLY A 157 7.99 3.29 -7.63
N THR A 158 8.69 2.20 -7.34
CA THR A 158 8.10 0.86 -7.25
C THR A 158 7.84 0.50 -5.79
N TYR A 159 6.68 -0.10 -5.57
CA TYR A 159 6.19 -0.56 -4.28
C TYR A 159 5.57 -1.94 -4.46
N TYR A 160 5.30 -2.61 -3.35
CA TYR A 160 4.65 -3.91 -3.29
C TYR A 160 3.53 -3.85 -2.27
N TYR A 161 2.40 -4.48 -2.58
CA TYR A 161 1.33 -4.72 -1.62
C TYR A 161 1.40 -6.17 -1.15
N VAL A 162 1.38 -6.39 0.17
CA VAL A 162 1.79 -7.67 0.79
C VAL A 162 0.86 -8.03 1.94
N CYS A 163 0.57 -9.32 2.12
CA CYS A 163 -0.08 -9.84 3.33
C CYS A 163 0.96 -10.26 4.37
N GLN A 164 0.79 -9.84 5.62
CA GLN A 164 1.72 -10.15 6.72
C GLN A 164 1.44 -11.47 7.45
N ILE A 165 0.37 -12.20 7.09
CA ILE A 165 0.12 -13.51 7.71
C ILE A 165 1.32 -14.42 7.41
N PRO A 166 1.87 -15.12 8.42
CA PRO A 166 3.03 -15.97 8.24
C PRO A 166 2.86 -16.95 7.06
N GLY A 167 3.81 -16.93 6.13
CA GLY A 167 3.83 -17.77 4.95
C GLY A 167 3.08 -17.22 3.75
N HIS A 168 2.06 -16.36 3.91
CA HIS A 168 1.20 -15.96 2.78
C HIS A 168 1.99 -15.23 1.68
N ALA A 169 2.80 -14.24 2.04
CA ALA A 169 3.67 -13.55 1.09
C ALA A 169 4.74 -14.48 0.49
N ALA A 170 5.33 -15.36 1.30
CA ALA A 170 6.32 -16.34 0.85
C ALA A 170 5.73 -17.33 -0.19
N THR A 171 4.43 -17.59 -0.12
CA THR A 171 3.69 -18.45 -1.06
C THR A 171 2.93 -17.68 -2.14
N GLY A 172 3.13 -16.36 -2.28
CA GLY A 172 2.64 -15.59 -3.43
C GLY A 172 1.52 -14.58 -3.18
N MET A 173 1.18 -14.27 -1.93
CA MET A 173 0.18 -13.23 -1.61
C MET A 173 0.79 -11.82 -1.61
N PHE A 174 1.21 -11.37 -2.78
CA PHE A 174 1.72 -10.03 -3.03
C PHE A 174 1.57 -9.66 -4.51
N GLY A 175 1.74 -8.38 -4.84
CA GLY A 175 1.96 -7.90 -6.21
C GLY A 175 2.59 -6.52 -6.24
#